data_AF-F4WSD7-F1
#
_entry.id   AF-F4WSD7-F1
#
_cell.length_a   1.000
_cell.length_b   1.000
_cell.length_c   1.000
_cell.angle_alpha   90.00
_cell.angle_beta   90.00
_cell.angle_gamma   90.00
#
_symmetry.space_group_name_H-M   'P 1'
#
loop_
_entity.id
_entity.type
_entity.pdbx_description
1 polymer ?
#
loop_
_entity_poly.entity_id
_entity_poly.type
_entity_poly.pdbx_seq_one_letter_code
_entity_poly.pdbx_strand_id
1 'polypeptide(L)'
;DNARPHVAKPVKTYLQTLKWEVLPHPPYSPDIAPSDYHLFRSMAHGLADQQFDSYEDIQKWLDSWIASKDEQFYRDGIRALPERWEKVVASDGQYFQ
;
A
#
# COMPACT_ATOMS: atom_id res chain seq x y z
N ASP A 1 7.65 2.06 0.60
CA ASP A 1 8.54 1.70 1.72
C ASP A 1 10.01 1.80 1.29
N ASN A 2 10.94 1.58 2.20
CA ASN A 2 12.39 1.66 1.93
C ASN A 2 13.09 0.30 2.07
N ALA A 3 12.40 -0.79 1.78
CA ALA A 3 12.99 -2.12 1.84
C ALA A 3 14.27 -2.17 0.97
N ARG A 4 15.28 -2.93 1.42
CA ARG A 4 16.60 -2.99 0.75
C ARG A 4 16.52 -3.26 -0.76
N PRO A 5 15.65 -4.17 -1.25
CA PRO A 5 15.49 -4.38 -2.69
C PRO A 5 15.00 -3.12 -3.43
N HIS A 6 14.10 -2.33 -2.83
CA HIS A 6 13.47 -1.17 -3.47
C HIS A 6 14.42 0.03 -3.61
N VAL A 7 15.41 0.14 -2.71
CA VAL A 7 16.40 1.23 -2.73
C VAL A 7 17.74 0.84 -3.38
N ALA A 8 17.83 -0.39 -3.89
CA ALA A 8 19.03 -0.90 -4.54
C ALA A 8 19.38 -0.12 -5.82
N LYS A 9 20.68 -0.05 -6.15
CA LYS A 9 21.18 0.70 -7.32
C LYS A 9 20.48 0.30 -8.63
N PRO A 10 20.31 -1.00 -8.97
CA PRO A 10 19.62 -1.38 -10.21
C PRO A 10 18.19 -0.84 -10.30
N VAL A 11 17.44 -0.89 -9.20
CA VAL A 11 16.05 -0.38 -9.14
C VAL A 11 16.02 1.13 -9.30
N LYS A 12 16.90 1.86 -8.60
CA LYS A 12 17.01 3.32 -8.75
C LYS A 12 17.35 3.75 -10.18
N THR A 13 18.31 3.08 -10.82
CA THR A 13 18.68 3.35 -12.21
C THR A 13 17.53 3.07 -13.17
N TYR A 14 16.78 1.99 -12.94
CA TYR A 14 15.61 1.65 -13.75
C TYR A 14 14.50 2.70 -13.62
N LEU A 15 14.15 3.12 -12.39
CA LEU A 15 13.16 4.18 -12.15
C LEU A 15 13.56 5.51 -12.79
N GLN A 16 14.85 5.86 -12.76
CA GLN A 16 15.37 7.05 -13.45
C GLN A 16 15.22 6.94 -14.97
N THR A 17 15.45 5.76 -15.54
CA THR A 17 15.28 5.52 -16.99
C THR A 17 13.82 5.67 -17.39
N LEU A 18 12.89 5.21 -16.55
CA LEU A 18 11.45 5.42 -16.72
C LEU A 18 11.00 6.86 -16.44
N LYS A 19 11.89 7.72 -15.90
CA LYS A 19 11.60 9.09 -15.46
C LYS A 19 10.50 9.17 -14.40
N TRP A 20 10.42 8.16 -13.54
CA TRP A 20 9.46 8.16 -12.43
C TRP A 20 10.01 8.94 -11.25
N GLU A 21 9.21 9.85 -10.72
CA GLU A 21 9.52 10.54 -9.48
C GLU A 21 9.23 9.62 -8.29
N VAL A 22 10.23 9.45 -7.42
CA VAL A 22 10.10 8.64 -6.21
C VAL A 22 9.75 9.56 -5.06
N LEU A 23 8.53 9.45 -4.54
CA LEU A 23 8.11 10.22 -3.38
C LEU A 23 8.91 9.81 -2.14
N PRO A 24 9.33 10.78 -1.29
CA PRO A 24 9.98 10.46 -0.03
C PRO A 24 9.02 9.71 0.88
N HIS A 25 9.54 8.67 1.53
CA HIS A 25 8.75 7.86 2.47
C HIS A 25 9.62 7.60 3.71
N PRO A 26 9.20 8.02 4.92
CA PRO A 26 9.94 7.72 6.14
C PRO A 26 10.01 6.21 6.44
N PRO A 27 11.07 5.74 7.12
CA PRO A 27 11.13 4.36 7.61
C PRO A 27 10.01 4.05 8.62
N TYR A 28 9.52 2.81 8.61
CA TYR A 28 8.51 2.30 9.56
C TYR A 28 7.18 3.07 9.58
N SER A 29 6.74 3.61 8.44
CA SER A 29 5.49 4.39 8.36
C SER A 29 4.42 3.71 7.48
N PRO A 30 3.90 2.52 7.87
CA PRO A 30 2.81 1.86 7.14
C PRO A 30 1.49 2.65 7.21
N ASP A 31 1.33 3.49 8.23
CA ASP A 31 0.20 4.41 8.44
C ASP A 31 0.06 5.49 7.37
N ILE A 32 1.10 5.74 6.57
CA ILE A 32 1.06 6.64 5.40
C ILE A 32 1.28 5.91 4.07
N ALA A 33 1.32 4.58 4.07
CA ALA A 33 1.38 3.77 2.85
C ALA A 33 -0.04 3.32 2.45
N PRO A 34 -0.63 3.82 1.35
CA PRO A 34 -2.01 3.48 0.97
C PRO A 34 -2.26 1.98 0.79
N SER A 35 -1.25 1.25 0.32
CA SER A 35 -1.32 -0.21 0.24
C SER A 35 -1.53 -0.85 1.61
N ASP A 36 -0.84 -0.39 2.65
CA ASP A 36 -0.91 -0.98 3.98
C ASP A 36 -2.19 -0.57 4.73
N TYR A 37 -2.44 0.74 4.88
CA TYR A 37 -3.53 1.22 5.72
C TYR A 37 -4.93 1.05 5.10
N HIS A 38 -5.03 0.89 3.77
CA HIS A 38 -6.30 0.83 3.05
C HIS A 38 -6.48 -0.50 2.30
N LEU A 39 -5.63 -0.78 1.30
CA LEU A 39 -5.79 -1.93 0.42
C LEU A 39 -5.67 -3.26 1.18
N PHE A 40 -4.52 -3.49 1.82
CA PHE A 40 -4.24 -4.73 2.56
C PHE A 40 -5.06 -4.83 3.83
N ARG A 41 -5.37 -3.69 4.49
CA ARG A 41 -6.33 -3.69 5.61
C ARG A 41 -7.68 -4.25 5.19
N SER A 42 -8.23 -3.78 4.07
CA SER A 42 -9.50 -4.29 3.52
C SER A 42 -9.38 -5.75 3.07
N MET A 43 -8.26 -6.11 2.44
CA MET A 43 -8.00 -7.48 1.96
C MET A 43 -7.90 -8.48 3.11
N ALA A 44 -7.22 -8.12 4.20
CA ALA A 44 -7.08 -8.96 5.39
C ALA A 44 -8.44 -9.34 5.99
N HIS A 45 -9.42 -8.42 6.00
CA HIS A 45 -10.78 -8.74 6.40
C HIS A 45 -11.44 -9.76 5.47
N GLY A 46 -11.23 -9.66 4.16
CA GLY A 46 -11.73 -10.64 3.20
C GLY A 46 -11.04 -12.00 3.29
N LEU A 47 -9.77 -12.02 3.71
CA LEU A 47 -8.97 -13.24 3.85
C LEU A 47 -9.24 -14.00 5.15
N ALA A 48 -9.77 -13.34 6.19
CA ALA A 48 -9.88 -13.91 7.54
C ALA A 48 -10.63 -15.26 7.59
N ASP A 49 -11.63 -15.44 6.72
CA ASP A 49 -12.47 -16.65 6.66
C ASP A 49 -12.15 -17.57 5.47
N GLN A 50 -11.04 -17.33 4.76
CA GLN A 50 -10.68 -18.09 3.57
C GLN A 50 -9.67 -19.19 3.89
N GLN A 51 -9.89 -20.36 3.31
CA GLN A 51 -8.90 -21.43 3.23
C GLN A 51 -8.68 -21.75 1.76
N PHE A 52 -7.42 -21.90 1.36
CA PHE A 52 -7.03 -22.17 -0.02
C PHE A 52 -6.24 -23.48 -0.08
N ASP A 53 -6.60 -24.34 -1.03
CA ASP A 53 -5.96 -25.64 -1.22
C ASP A 53 -4.81 -25.57 -2.24
N SER A 54 -4.75 -24.50 -3.03
CA SER A 54 -3.76 -24.32 -4.10
C SER A 54 -3.36 -22.86 -4.30
N TYR A 55 -2.24 -22.66 -5.01
CA TYR A 55 -1.81 -21.33 -5.43
C TYR A 55 -2.80 -20.72 -6.42
N GLU A 56 -3.37 -21.54 -7.30
CA GLU A 56 -4.36 -21.13 -8.29
C GLU A 56 -5.63 -20.59 -7.64
N ASP A 57 -6.04 -21.14 -6.49
CA ASP A 57 -7.20 -20.64 -5.74
C ASP A 57 -6.92 -19.28 -5.11
N ILE A 58 -5.70 -19.05 -4.60
CA ILE A 58 -5.27 -17.74 -4.11
C ILE A 58 -5.31 -16.70 -5.24
N GLN A 59 -4.79 -17.05 -6.42
CA GLN A 59 -4.79 -16.15 -7.58
C GLN A 59 -6.22 -15.77 -8.00
N LYS A 60 -7.10 -16.77 -8.15
CA LYS A 60 -8.51 -16.53 -8.53
C LYS A 60 -9.24 -15.67 -7.51
N TRP A 61 -9.00 -15.92 -6.22
CA TRP A 61 -9.59 -15.12 -5.15
C TRP A 61 -9.09 -13.68 -5.20
N LEU A 62 -7.78 -13.48 -5.38
CA LEU A 62 -7.18 -12.16 -5.47
C LEU A 62 -7.72 -11.36 -6.65
N ASP A 63 -7.78 -11.98 -7.83
CA ASP A 63 -8.32 -11.36 -9.05
C ASP A 63 -9.79 -10.96 -8.85
N SER A 64 -10.58 -11.86 -8.26
CA SER A 64 -12.00 -11.60 -7.96
C SER A 64 -12.16 -10.49 -6.92
N TRP A 65 -11.33 -10.49 -5.87
CA TRP A 65 -11.38 -9.48 -4.82
C TRP A 65 -11.02 -8.10 -5.35
N ILE A 66 -9.97 -7.98 -6.16
CA ILE A 66 -9.57 -6.73 -6.82
C ILE A 66 -10.70 -6.25 -7.75
N ALA A 67 -11.23 -7.12 -8.60
CA ALA A 67 -12.32 -6.79 -9.51
C ALA A 67 -13.63 -6.40 -8.80
N SER A 68 -13.83 -6.85 -7.56
CA SER A 68 -14.99 -6.49 -6.75
C SER A 68 -14.96 -5.06 -6.20
N LYS A 69 -13.79 -4.39 -6.19
CA LYS A 69 -13.66 -3.03 -5.69
C LYS A 69 -13.97 -2.03 -6.78
N ASP A 70 -14.79 -1.05 -6.46
CA ASP A 70 -15.06 0.05 -7.38
C ASP A 70 -13.88 1.02 -7.47
N GLU A 71 -13.94 1.93 -8.44
CA GLU A 71 -12.91 2.95 -8.60
C GLU A 71 -12.82 3.88 -7.37
N GLN A 72 -13.96 4.11 -6.71
CA GLN A 72 -14.04 5.00 -5.57
C GLN A 72 -13.22 4.47 -4.39
N PHE A 73 -13.24 3.16 -4.15
CA PHE A 73 -12.41 2.49 -3.15
C PHE A 73 -10.93 2.85 -3.31
N TYR A 74 -10.38 2.78 -4.53
CA TYR A 74 -8.98 3.11 -4.75
C TYR A 74 -8.71 4.62 -4.61
N ARG A 75 -9.63 5.45 -5.11
CA ARG A 75 -9.53 6.91 -5.00
C ARG A 75 -9.53 7.36 -3.55
N ASP A 76 -10.38 6.79 -2.71
CA ASP A 76 -10.48 7.11 -1.28
C ASP A 76 -9.20 6.76 -0.54
N GLY A 77 -8.62 5.60 -0.85
CA GLY A 77 -7.32 5.19 -0.30
C GLY A 77 -6.23 6.22 -0.58
N ILE A 78 -6.14 6.76 -1.80
CA ILE A 78 -5.14 7.78 -2.13
C ILE A 78 -5.50 9.16 -1.53
N ARG A 79 -6.79 9.53 -1.55
CA ARG A 79 -7.27 10.84 -1.07
C ARG A 79 -7.20 10.99 0.45
N ALA A 80 -7.01 9.90 1.20
CA ALA A 80 -6.74 9.95 2.63
C ALA A 80 -5.31 10.39 2.98
N LEU A 81 -4.38 10.44 2.02
CA LEU A 81 -2.97 10.80 2.28
C LEU A 81 -2.79 12.19 2.92
N PRO A 82 -3.42 13.28 2.43
CA PRO A 82 -3.25 14.60 3.03
C PRO A 82 -3.65 14.64 4.50
N GLU A 83 -4.83 14.10 4.86
CA GLU A 83 -5.29 14.02 6.25
C GLU A 83 -4.32 13.21 7.12
N ARG A 84 -3.79 12.09 6.59
CA ARG A 84 -2.81 11.27 7.31
C ARG A 84 -1.50 12.01 7.52
N TRP A 85 -1.00 12.75 6.53
CA TRP A 85 0.19 13.58 6.70
C TRP A 85 0.00 14.68 7.73
N GLU A 86 -1.18 15.32 7.75
CA GLU A 86 -1.52 16.30 8.79
C GLU A 86 -1.48 15.67 10.19
N LYS A 87 -2.00 14.44 10.35
CA LYS A 87 -1.93 13.71 11.63
C LYS A 87 -0.50 13.36 12.04
N VAL A 88 0.38 12.97 11.10
CA VAL A 88 1.81 12.74 11.39
C VAL A 88 2.45 14.01 11.93
N VAL A 89 2.21 15.15 11.28
CA VAL A 89 2.78 16.44 11.70
C VAL A 89 2.22 16.86 13.06
N ALA A 90 0.90 16.74 13.26
CA ALA A 90 0.25 17.06 14.53
C ALA A 90 0.69 16.15 15.70
N SER A 91 1.22 14.96 15.38
CA SER A 91 1.72 13.99 16.35
C SER A 91 3.24 14.07 16.53
N ASP A 92 3.91 15.10 16.01
CA ASP A 92 5.37 15.25 16.03
C ASP A 92 6.10 14.00 15.50
N GLY A 93 5.54 13.36 14.47
CA GLY A 93 6.08 12.15 13.85
C GLY A 93 5.76 10.84 14.57
N GLN A 94 4.99 10.86 15.67
CA GLN A 94 4.48 9.65 16.31
C GLN A 94 3.31 9.02 15.50
N TYR A 95 3.05 7.74 15.76
CA TYR A 95 1.87 7.07 15.24
C TYR A 95 0.57 7.71 15.76
N PHE A 96 -0.47 7.64 14.94
CA PHE A 96 -1.79 8.21 15.22
C PHE A 96 -2.91 7.18 14.97
N GLN A 97 -4.12 7.50 15.45
CA GLN A 97 -5.33 6.72 15.23
C GLN A 97 -6.20 7.31 14.11
#